data_AF-A0A497X991-F1
#
_entry.id   AF-A0A497X991-F1
#
_cell.length_a   1.000
_cell.length_b   1.000
_cell.length_c   1.000
_cell.angle_alpha   90.00
_cell.angle_beta   90.00
_cell.angle_gamma   90.00
#
_symmetry.space_group_name_H-M   'P 1'
#
loop_
_entity.id
_entity.type
_entity.pdbx_description
1 polymer ?
#
loop_
_entity_poly.entity_id
_entity_poly.type
_entity_poly.pdbx_seq_one_letter_code
_entity_poly.pdbx_strand_id
1 'polypeptide(L)' 'MEKTFGQKIAMAIAVLCYIAGVGCAVGAALYPVRGAYDAIQASLMASVVFFVGCGIVLHVIATTRLKGIVTLDKSDADKR' A
#
# COMPACT_ATOMS: atom_id res chain seq x y z
N MET A 1 -24.09 -2.32 -0.29
CA MET A 1 -22.83 -2.97 -0.69
C MET A 1 -21.74 -2.52 0.29
N GLU A 2 -21.67 -3.15 1.46
CA GLU A 2 -20.83 -2.66 2.57
C GLU A 2 -19.45 -3.32 2.50
N LYS A 3 -18.42 -2.52 2.20
CA LYS A 3 -17.03 -2.94 2.33
C LYS A 3 -16.71 -3.07 3.82
N THR A 4 -16.34 -4.26 4.29
CA THR A 4 -15.92 -4.50 5.68
C THR A 4 -14.75 -3.59 6.09
N PHE A 5 -14.73 -3.19 7.36
CA PHE A 5 -13.79 -2.26 7.97
C PHE A 5 -12.33 -2.63 7.67
N GLY A 6 -11.97 -3.92 7.73
CA GLY A 6 -10.60 -4.40 7.48
C GLY A 6 -10.15 -4.23 6.03
N GLN A 7 -11.03 -4.49 5.06
CA GLN A 7 -10.73 -4.29 3.64
C GLN A 7 -10.67 -2.80 3.28
N LYS A 8 -11.47 -1.97 3.97
CA LYS A 8 -11.45 -0.51 3.86
C LYS A 8 -10.14 0.07 4.41
N ILE A 9 -9.66 -0.47 5.55
CA ILE A 9 -8.37 -0.11 6.15
C ILE A 9 -7.20 -0.55 5.26
N ALA A 10 -7.22 -1.80 4.75
CA ALA A 10 -6.17 -2.29 3.86
C ALA A 10 -6.08 -1.45 2.56
N MET A 11 -7.23 -1.08 1.98
CA MET A 11 -7.28 -0.14 0.85
C MET A 11 -6.75 1.25 1.22
N ALA A 12 -7.14 1.80 2.37
CA ALA A 12 -6.68 3.11 2.80
C ALA A 12 -5.15 3.13 3.02
N ILE A 13 -4.60 2.09 3.65
CA ILE A 13 -3.15 1.96 3.87
C ILE A 13 -2.41 1.72 2.55
N ALA A 14 -2.97 0.93 1.63
CA ALA A 14 -2.40 0.73 0.30
C ALA A 14 -2.28 2.06 -0.46
N VAL A 15 -3.36 2.87 -0.43
CA VAL A 15 -3.36 4.20 -1.04
C VAL A 15 -2.32 5.09 -0.36
N LEU A 16 -2.28 5.13 0.98
CA LEU A 16 -1.28 5.90 1.74
C LEU A 16 0.17 5.53 1.40
N CYS A 17 0.48 4.23 1.27
CA CYS A 17 1.80 3.78 0.81
C CYS A 17 2.11 4.25 -0.62
N TYR A 18 1.13 4.24 -1.52
CA TYR A 18 1.32 4.75 -2.88
C TYR A 18 1.64 6.25 -2.90
N ILE A 19 0.89 7.08 -2.15
CA ILE A 19 1.16 8.53 -2.09
C ILE A 19 2.50 8.82 -1.42
N ALA A 20 2.86 8.07 -0.38
CA ALA A 20 4.18 8.18 0.26
C ALA A 20 5.31 7.79 -0.72
N GLY A 21 5.13 6.71 -1.49
CA GLY A 21 6.08 6.30 -2.53
C GLY A 21 6.25 7.35 -3.63
N VAL A 22 5.15 7.96 -4.10
CA VAL A 22 5.19 9.08 -5.05
C VAL A 22 5.89 10.30 -4.44
N GLY A 23 5.62 10.62 -3.17
CA GLY A 23 6.29 11.70 -2.45
C GLY A 23 7.80 11.48 -2.34
N CYS A 24 8.24 10.25 -2.01
CA CYS A 24 9.66 9.90 -2.01
C CYS A 24 10.27 9.97 -3.40
N ALA A 25 9.55 9.59 -4.47
CA ALA A 25 10.05 9.64 -5.84
C ALA A 25 10.23 11.09 -6.33
N VAL A 26 9.26 11.97 -6.02
CA VAL A 26 9.36 13.40 -6.30
C VAL A 26 10.48 14.03 -5.48
N GLY A 27 10.59 13.67 -4.20
CA GLY A 27 11.72 14.09 -3.36
C GLY A 27 13.06 13.68 -3.97
N ALA A 28 13.17 12.48 -4.53
CA ALA A 28 14.40 11.98 -5.12
C ALA A 28 14.74 12.69 -6.44
N ALA A 29 13.73 13.13 -7.18
CA ALA A 29 13.89 13.86 -8.44
C ALA A 29 14.25 15.35 -8.23
N LEU A 30 13.76 15.96 -7.14
CA LEU A 30 14.01 17.38 -6.84
C LEU A 30 15.23 17.60 -5.95
N TYR A 31 15.77 16.56 -5.30
CA TYR A 31 16.93 16.70 -4.44
C TYR A 31 18.22 16.79 -5.26
N PRO A 32 18.97 17.90 -5.20
CA PRO A 32 20.21 18.05 -5.94
C PRO A 32 21.28 17.10 -5.40
N VAL A 33 21.80 16.24 -6.27
CA VAL A 33 22.88 15.29 -5.96
C VAL A 33 24.16 16.08 -5.67
N ARG A 34 24.65 16.02 -4.43
CA ARG A 34 25.85 16.75 -3.98
C ARG A 34 27.13 15.91 -4.09
N GLY A 35 27.01 14.60 -4.31
CA GLY A 35 28.14 13.73 -4.66
C GLY A 35 27.73 12.29 -4.98
N ALA A 36 28.67 11.51 -5.55
CA ALA A 36 28.43 10.11 -5.94
C ALA A 36 28.05 9.16 -4.77
N TYR A 37 28.19 9.61 -3.52
CA TYR A 37 27.88 8.85 -2.30
C TYR A 37 26.84 9.55 -1.42
N ASP A 38 25.85 10.22 -2.01
CA ASP A 38 24.77 10.83 -1.25
C ASP A 38 23.86 9.76 -0.63
N ALA A 39 24.11 9.43 0.64
CA ALA A 39 23.31 8.50 1.43
C ALA A 39 21.82 8.91 1.48
N ILE A 40 21.54 10.20 1.35
CA ILE A 40 20.18 10.75 1.30
C ILE A 40 19.46 10.31 0.02
N GLN A 41 20.12 10.36 -1.13
CA GLN A 41 19.51 9.93 -2.39
C GLN A 41 19.32 8.41 -2.43
N ALA A 42 20.30 7.65 -1.94
CA ALA A 42 20.21 6.19 -1.85
C ALA A 42 19.06 5.73 -0.94
N SER A 43 18.90 6.35 0.24
CA SER A 43 17.81 6.05 1.17
C SER A 43 16.44 6.50 0.62
N LEU A 44 16.37 7.61 -0.14
CA LEU A 44 15.15 8.01 -0.83
C LEU A 44 14.73 6.98 -1.88
N MET A 45 15.66 6.54 -2.73
CA MET A 45 15.37 5.52 -3.76
C MET A 45 14.94 4.20 -3.14
N ALA A 46 15.61 3.75 -2.06
CA ALA A 46 15.20 2.56 -1.33
C ALA A 46 13.78 2.71 -0.73
N SER A 47 13.45 3.88 -0.19
CA SER A 47 12.12 4.16 0.38
C SER A 47 11.02 4.09 -0.69
N VAL A 48 11.28 4.57 -1.92
CA VAL A 48 10.33 4.45 -3.04
C VAL A 48 10.01 2.99 -3.31
N VAL A 49 11.03 2.14 -3.44
CA VAL A 49 10.85 0.71 -3.71
C VAL A 49 10.11 0.02 -2.57
N PHE A 50 10.43 0.36 -1.31
CA PHE A 50 9.74 -0.16 -0.13
C PHE A 50 8.25 0.21 -0.13
N PHE A 51 7.92 1.49 -0.32
CA PHE A 51 6.53 1.95 -0.30
C PHE A 51 5.71 1.41 -1.47
N VAL A 52 6.29 1.32 -2.67
CA VAL A 52 5.63 0.71 -3.83
C VAL A 52 5.42 -0.80 -3.60
N GLY A 53 6.44 -1.50 -3.09
CA GLY A 53 6.35 -2.92 -2.75
C GLY A 53 5.27 -3.20 -1.71
N CYS A 54 5.25 -2.46 -0.60
CA CYS A 54 4.20 -2.54 0.41
C CYS A 54 2.82 -2.23 -0.20
N GLY A 55 2.71 -1.18 -1.01
CA GLY A 55 1.48 -0.81 -1.70
C GLY A 55 0.93 -1.95 -2.55
N ILE A 56 1.77 -2.63 -3.34
CA ILE A 56 1.38 -3.78 -4.16
C ILE A 56 0.91 -4.94 -3.28
N VAL A 57 1.66 -5.30 -2.22
CA VAL A 57 1.27 -6.41 -1.32
C VAL A 57 -0.07 -6.12 -0.64
N LEU A 58 -0.26 -4.92 -0.10
CA LEU A 58 -1.54 -4.53 0.52
C LEU A 58 -2.69 -4.47 -0.50
N HIS A 59 -2.41 -4.04 -1.73
CA HIS A 59 -3.40 -4.04 -2.82
C HIS A 59 -3.79 -5.47 -3.21
N VAL A 60 -2.81 -6.38 -3.28
CA VAL A 60 -3.05 -7.80 -3.52
C VAL A 60 -3.87 -8.38 -2.38
N ILE A 61 -3.51 -8.16 -1.10
CA ILE A 61 -4.28 -8.62 0.06
C ILE A 61 -5.74 -8.12 0.02
N ALA A 62 -5.95 -6.86 -0.39
CA ALA A 62 -7.29 -6.30 -0.55
C ALA A 62 -8.08 -6.93 -1.72
N THR A 63 -7.40 -7.54 -2.68
CA THR A 63 -7.95 -8.06 -3.95
C THR A 63 -8.09 -9.59 -3.98
N THR A 64 -7.18 -10.35 -3.34
CA THR A 64 -7.22 -11.81 -3.26
C THR A 64 -8.39 -12.26 -2.40
N ARG A 65 -9.48 -12.68 -3.07
CA ARG A 65 -10.46 -13.73 -2.72
C ARG A 65 -10.95 -13.90 -1.27
N LEU A 66 -10.69 -12.99 -0.31
CA LEU A 66 -11.50 -12.88 0.91
C LEU A 66 -12.96 -12.57 0.56
N LYS A 67 -13.22 -11.94 -0.59
CA LYS A 67 -14.57 -11.72 -1.13
C LYS A 67 -15.40 -13.00 -1.29
N GLY A 68 -14.78 -14.15 -1.51
CA GLY A 68 -15.50 -15.42 -1.72
C GLY A 68 -15.74 -16.21 -0.43
N ILE A 69 -14.73 -16.27 0.44
CA ILE A 69 -14.78 -17.08 1.68
C ILE A 69 -15.57 -16.35 2.79
N VAL A 70 -15.52 -15.02 2.83
CA VAL A 70 -16.18 -14.22 3.89
C VAL A 70 -17.65 -13.89 3.58
N THR A 71 -18.05 -13.92 2.30
CA THR A 71 -19.49 -13.80 1.93
C THR A 71 -20.29 -15.01 2.43
N LEU A 72 -19.66 -16.18 2.52
CA LEU A 72 -20.29 -17.37 3.10
C LEU A 72 -20.49 -17.18 4.62
N ASP A 73 -19.46 -16.76 5.35
CA ASP A 73 -19.52 -16.53 6.81
C ASP A 73 -20.60 -15.51 7.24
N LYS A 74 -20.75 -14.40 6.51
CA LYS A 74 -21.78 -13.38 6.81
C LYS A 74 -23.20 -13.83 6.41
N SER A 75 -23.34 -14.72 5.42
CA SER A 75 -24.65 -15.29 5.04
C SER A 75 -25.12 -16.37 6.01
N ASP A 76 -24.20 -17.02 6.72
CA ASP A 76 -24.50 -18.03 7.74
C ASP A 76 -24.78 -17.40 9.12
N ALA A 77 -24.18 -16.25 9.43
CA ALA A 77 -24.43 -15.51 10.67
C ALA A 77 -25.78 -14.74 10.70
N ASP A 78 -26.34 -14.39 9.54
CA ASP A 78 -27.63 -13.68 9.39
C ASP A 78 -28.85 -14.63 9.44
N LYS A 79 -28.63 -15.95 9.33
CA LYS A 79 -29.68 -16.98 9.36
C LYS A 79 -29.86 -17.68 10.71
N ARG A 80 -29.12 -17.28 11.75
CA ARG A 80 -29.27 -17.82 13.12
C ARG A 80 -29.93 -16.82 14.04
#